data_AF-A0A967D1E7-F1
#
_entry.id   AF-A0A967D1E7-F1
#
_cell.length_a   1.000
_cell.length_b   1.000
_cell.length_c   1.000
_cell.angle_alpha   90.00
_cell.angle_beta   90.00
_cell.angle_gamma   90.00
#
_symmetry.space_group_name_H-M   'P 1'
#
loop_
_entity.id
_entity.type
_entity.pdbx_description
1 polymer ?
#
loop_
_entity_poly.entity_id
_entity_poly.type
_entity_poly.pdbx_seq_one_letter_code
_entity_poly.pdbx_strand_id
1 'polypeptide(L)'
;MPRMLSIVSVILTLSAISGCSQLEKVFKSQDSGSQIGVPALEDESKQTTIWDALNSDLSQTPVKVNRYIWQAALEVLDFMPIETIDPFSGVIVMGYGVPPGGDKAYRATVYVSEPALDARTLRVAVATRAGAASPQTMRTLEDAILSRARQLRELDGQF
;
A
#
# COMPACT_ATOMS: atom_id res chain seq x y z
N MET A 1 14.97 2.31 -50.72
CA MET A 1 13.80 1.67 -51.37
C MET A 1 12.97 0.98 -50.28
N PRO A 2 11.69 1.36 -50.09
CA PRO A 2 10.84 0.95 -48.97
C PRO A 2 9.93 -0.25 -49.31
N ARG A 3 9.54 -1.04 -48.30
CA ARG A 3 8.35 -1.91 -48.23
C ARG A 3 8.02 -2.02 -46.73
N MET A 4 7.02 -1.39 -46.09
CA MET A 4 5.55 -1.35 -46.29
C MET A 4 4.97 -2.71 -46.67
N LEU A 5 3.92 -3.27 -46.08
CA LEU A 5 3.03 -3.03 -44.94
C LEU A 5 2.08 -4.26 -44.92
N SER A 6 1.36 -4.51 -43.81
CA SER A 6 0.16 -5.35 -43.68
C SER A 6 0.41 -6.86 -43.56
N ILE A 7 -0.25 -7.61 -42.66
CA ILE A 7 -1.69 -7.87 -42.49
C ILE A 7 -1.89 -8.35 -41.02
N VAL A 8 -2.53 -7.64 -40.08
CA VAL A 8 -3.97 -7.38 -39.87
C VAL A 8 -4.85 -8.65 -39.81
N SER A 9 -5.31 -8.95 -38.58
CA SER A 9 -6.60 -9.57 -38.24
C SER A 9 -6.80 -11.08 -38.42
N VAL A 10 -6.97 -11.77 -37.28
CA VAL A 10 -7.73 -13.03 -37.14
C VAL A 10 -8.71 -12.79 -35.97
N ILE A 11 -9.95 -12.39 -36.28
CA ILE A 11 -11.20 -13.20 -36.26
C ILE A 11 -11.53 -13.66 -34.83
N LEU A 12 -12.42 -12.97 -34.10
CA LEU A 12 -13.90 -12.97 -34.16
C LEU A 12 -14.54 -14.23 -33.55
N THR A 13 -15.31 -14.03 -32.47
CA THR A 13 -16.60 -14.66 -32.06
C THR A 13 -16.70 -14.55 -30.52
N LEU A 14 -17.34 -13.54 -29.93
CA LEU A 14 -18.78 -13.28 -29.77
C LEU A 14 -19.58 -14.45 -29.16
N SER A 15 -19.86 -14.36 -27.85
CA SER A 15 -21.08 -14.89 -27.25
C SER A 15 -21.47 -14.02 -26.06
N ALA A 16 -22.46 -13.18 -26.32
CA ALA A 16 -23.23 -12.46 -25.32
C ALA A 16 -24.34 -13.38 -24.78
N ILE A 17 -24.42 -13.49 -23.45
CA ILE A 17 -25.61 -13.95 -22.71
C ILE A 17 -25.71 -12.97 -21.55
N SER A 18 -26.46 -11.88 -21.67
CA SER A 18 -27.91 -11.78 -21.44
C SER A 18 -28.31 -12.32 -20.05
N GLY A 19 -28.48 -11.41 -19.10
CA GLY A 19 -28.85 -11.73 -17.72
C GLY A 19 -29.23 -10.49 -16.91
N CYS A 20 -30.07 -9.61 -17.45
CA CYS A 20 -30.87 -8.72 -16.63
C CYS A 20 -32.12 -9.49 -16.18
N SER A 21 -32.24 -9.76 -14.88
CA SER A 21 -33.55 -10.00 -14.29
C SER A 21 -33.73 -9.08 -13.10
N GLN A 22 -34.77 -8.26 -13.21
CA GLN A 22 -35.34 -7.45 -12.15
C GLN A 22 -35.51 -8.27 -10.88
N LEU A 23 -34.93 -7.81 -9.78
CA LEU A 23 -35.38 -8.11 -8.43
C LEU A 23 -36.20 -6.92 -7.88
N GLU A 24 -37.13 -6.43 -8.70
CA GLU A 24 -38.29 -5.66 -8.22
C GLU A 24 -39.32 -6.67 -7.71
N LYS A 25 -39.23 -7.08 -6.44
CA LYS A 25 -40.33 -7.64 -5.60
C LYS A 25 -39.79 -8.25 -4.30
N VAL A 26 -39.30 -7.42 -3.37
CA VAL A 26 -39.18 -7.85 -1.95
C VAL A 26 -39.65 -6.79 -0.95
N PHE A 27 -39.66 -5.50 -1.26
CA PHE A 27 -40.15 -4.50 -0.30
C PHE A 27 -41.43 -3.83 -0.77
N LYS A 28 -42.57 -4.49 -0.49
CA LYS A 28 -43.89 -3.84 -0.48
C LYS A 28 -44.40 -3.78 0.96
N SER A 29 -44.54 -2.54 1.41
CA SER A 29 -45.52 -2.03 2.39
C SER A 29 -45.43 -2.51 3.84
N GLN A 30 -45.08 -1.57 4.73
CA GLN A 30 -45.81 -1.37 5.98
C GLN A 30 -45.86 0.14 6.26
N ASP A 31 -46.95 0.74 5.82
CA ASP A 31 -47.52 1.95 6.39
C ASP A 31 -47.83 1.70 7.87
N SER A 32 -47.44 2.63 8.75
CA SER A 32 -48.24 3.10 9.89
C SER A 32 -47.37 3.93 10.82
N GLY A 33 -47.72 5.20 10.96
CA GLY A 33 -47.29 6.01 12.09
C GLY A 33 -47.66 5.34 13.41
N SER A 34 -46.73 5.38 14.37
CA SER A 34 -46.95 5.03 15.76
C SER A 34 -46.23 6.08 16.60
N GLN A 35 -46.95 7.15 16.93
CA GLN A 35 -47.53 7.36 18.25
C GLN A 35 -46.49 7.37 19.38
N ILE A 36 -46.15 8.60 19.73
CA ILE A 36 -45.60 9.10 20.98
C ILE A 36 -46.24 8.38 22.18
N GLY A 37 -45.41 7.77 23.04
CA GLY A 37 -45.88 7.18 24.29
C GLY A 37 -44.84 6.49 25.19
N VAL A 38 -43.99 7.28 25.90
CA VAL A 38 -43.51 7.21 27.34
C VAL A 38 -43.00 5.84 27.90
N PRO A 39 -41.95 5.70 28.77
CA PRO A 39 -41.56 6.60 29.87
C PRO A 39 -40.05 6.75 30.21
N ALA A 40 -39.84 7.61 31.21
CA ALA A 40 -38.72 7.61 32.16
C ALA A 40 -37.41 8.29 31.71
N LEU A 41 -37.28 9.51 32.23
CA LEU A 41 -36.08 10.31 32.33
C LEU A 41 -34.98 9.53 33.05
N GLU A 42 -34.03 8.98 32.30
CA GLU A 42 -32.70 8.70 32.82
C GLU A 42 -31.77 9.82 32.33
N ASP A 43 -31.47 10.70 33.27
CA ASP A 43 -30.51 11.81 33.28
C ASP A 43 -29.54 11.86 32.09
N GLU A 44 -29.98 12.49 31.01
CA GLU A 44 -29.15 12.81 29.84
C GLU A 44 -28.32 14.06 30.14
N SER A 45 -27.35 13.94 31.05
CA SER A 45 -26.29 14.93 31.26
C SER A 45 -24.94 14.42 30.78
N LYS A 46 -24.91 13.66 29.67
CA LYS A 46 -23.66 13.50 28.90
C LYS A 46 -23.42 14.82 28.19
N GLN A 47 -22.72 15.71 28.89
CA GLN A 47 -22.09 16.87 28.28
C GLN A 47 -21.26 16.36 27.10
N THR A 48 -21.77 16.52 25.88
CA THR A 48 -21.01 16.37 24.65
C THR A 48 -19.95 17.45 24.70
N THR A 49 -18.81 17.07 25.27
CA THR A 49 -17.77 18.01 25.59
C THR A 49 -17.20 18.49 24.26
N ILE A 50 -16.95 19.80 24.12
CA ILE A 50 -16.37 20.38 22.90
C ILE A 50 -15.04 19.67 22.53
N TRP A 51 -14.35 19.13 23.53
CA TRP A 51 -13.18 18.26 23.39
C TRP A 51 -13.46 16.92 22.69
N ASP A 52 -14.67 16.35 22.84
CA ASP A 52 -15.08 15.10 22.21
C ASP A 52 -15.24 15.27 20.69
N ALA A 53 -15.77 16.43 20.26
CA ALA A 53 -15.86 16.82 18.86
C ALA A 53 -14.50 17.24 18.24
N LEU A 54 -13.54 17.69 19.06
CA LEU A 54 -12.18 18.03 18.61
C LEU A 54 -11.27 16.78 18.55
N ASN A 55 -11.49 15.79 19.42
CA ASN A 55 -10.76 14.53 19.41
C ASN A 55 -11.26 13.52 18.37
N SER A 56 -12.47 13.70 17.82
CA SER A 56 -13.05 12.75 16.87
C SER A 56 -12.39 12.75 15.49
N ASP A 57 -11.59 13.76 15.15
CA ASP A 57 -11.00 13.93 13.81
C ASP A 57 -9.46 14.07 13.80
N LEU A 58 -8.81 13.94 14.97
CA LEU A 58 -7.37 13.67 15.04
C LEU A 58 -7.06 12.19 14.77
N SER A 59 -8.00 11.48 14.14
CA SER A 59 -7.83 10.12 13.65
C SER A 59 -6.71 10.12 12.60
N GLN A 60 -5.50 9.94 13.15
CA GLN A 60 -4.24 9.59 12.53
C GLN A 60 -4.49 9.09 11.11
N THR A 61 -4.23 9.92 10.10
CA THR A 61 -4.32 9.46 8.71
C THR A 61 -3.50 8.18 8.64
N PRO A 62 -4.14 7.02 8.39
CA PRO A 62 -3.46 5.75 8.52
C PRO A 62 -2.31 5.74 7.53
N VAL A 63 -1.09 5.64 8.07
CA VAL A 63 0.13 5.54 7.25
C VAL A 63 -0.08 4.37 6.29
N LYS A 64 -0.11 4.68 4.99
CA LYS A 64 -0.42 3.70 3.94
C LYS A 64 0.68 2.65 3.73
N VAL A 65 1.74 2.73 4.51
CA VAL A 65 3.00 2.00 4.35
C VAL A 65 3.17 1.00 5.48
N ASN A 66 3.64 -0.21 5.15
CA ASN A 66 3.94 -1.23 6.15
C ASN A 66 5.18 -0.86 6.99
N ARG A 67 5.05 -0.77 8.32
CA ARG A 67 6.17 -0.42 9.22
C ARG A 67 7.36 -1.38 9.14
N TYR A 68 7.12 -2.66 8.92
CA TYR A 68 8.17 -3.67 8.92
C TYR A 68 8.99 -3.61 7.63
N ILE A 69 8.33 -3.42 6.49
CA ILE A 69 9.03 -3.20 5.21
C ILE A 69 9.89 -1.95 5.30
N TRP A 70 9.33 -0.88 5.88
CA TRP A 70 10.04 0.38 6.06
C TRP A 70 11.29 0.24 6.91
N GLN A 71 11.16 -0.35 8.10
CA GLN A 71 12.30 -0.59 8.99
C GLN A 71 13.31 -1.54 8.35
N ALA A 72 12.85 -2.63 7.73
CA ALA A 72 13.73 -3.57 7.05
C ALA A 72 14.51 -2.93 5.89
N ALA A 73 13.90 -2.00 5.14
CA ALA A 73 14.58 -1.28 4.08
C ALA A 73 15.73 -0.42 4.64
N LEU A 74 15.51 0.25 5.78
CA LEU A 74 16.54 1.03 6.45
C LEU A 74 17.66 0.15 7.01
N GLU A 75 17.34 -1.03 7.55
CA GLU A 75 18.34 -1.95 8.10
C GLU A 75 19.17 -2.67 7.03
N VAL A 76 18.54 -3.12 5.93
CA VAL A 76 19.24 -3.85 4.85
C VAL A 76 20.11 -2.91 4.01
N LEU A 77 19.71 -1.64 3.90
CA LEU A 77 20.37 -0.63 3.08
C LEU A 77 21.15 0.40 3.92
N ASP A 78 21.46 0.07 5.17
CA ASP A 78 22.13 0.95 6.14
C ASP A 78 23.53 1.44 5.70
N PHE A 79 24.15 0.75 4.75
CA PHE A 79 25.42 1.11 4.13
C PHE A 79 25.31 2.27 3.13
N MET A 80 24.09 2.72 2.78
CA MET A 80 23.86 3.86 1.89
C MET A 80 23.45 5.11 2.68
N PRO A 81 23.95 6.31 2.33
CA PRO A 81 23.51 7.54 2.97
C PRO A 81 22.07 7.85 2.59
N ILE A 82 21.24 8.23 3.56
CA ILE A 82 19.86 8.66 3.31
C ILE A 82 19.87 10.08 2.75
N GLU A 83 19.19 10.31 1.63
CA GLU A 83 19.02 11.64 1.03
C GLU A 83 17.66 12.25 1.39
N THR A 84 16.58 11.50 1.17
CA THR A 84 15.21 11.96 1.40
C THR A 84 14.34 10.82 1.92
N ILE A 85 13.45 11.13 2.85
CA ILE A 85 12.47 10.20 3.40
C ILE A 85 11.08 10.84 3.36
N ASP A 86 10.11 10.16 2.76
CA ASP A 86 8.68 10.52 2.83
C ASP A 86 7.83 9.31 3.23
N PRO A 87 7.38 9.24 4.51
CA PRO A 87 6.61 8.11 5.02
C PRO A 87 5.15 8.09 4.54
N PHE A 88 4.63 9.20 4.01
CA PHE A 88 3.25 9.26 3.53
C PHE A 88 3.12 8.73 2.11
N SER A 89 4.10 9.05 1.25
CA SER A 89 4.18 8.47 -0.09
C SER A 89 4.85 7.10 -0.10
N GLY A 90 5.57 6.73 0.96
CA GLY A 90 6.30 5.46 1.03
C GLY A 90 7.58 5.46 0.20
N VAL A 91 8.20 6.62 -0.01
CA VAL A 91 9.42 6.77 -0.80
C VAL A 91 10.61 7.03 0.12
N ILE A 92 11.69 6.28 -0.10
CA ILE A 92 12.99 6.52 0.51
C ILE A 92 14.01 6.66 -0.62
N VAL A 93 14.71 7.79 -0.66
CA VAL A 93 15.82 8.04 -1.60
C VAL A 93 17.12 7.94 -0.82
N MET A 94 18.00 7.06 -1.29
CA MET A 94 19.32 6.85 -0.71
C MET A 94 20.37 7.20 -1.74
N GLY A 95 21.44 7.85 -1.30
CA GLY A 95 22.59 8.23 -2.11
C GLY A 95 23.51 7.06 -2.43
N TYR A 96 24.69 7.37 -2.96
CA TYR A 96 25.66 6.34 -3.33
C TYR A 96 26.33 5.70 -2.12
N GLY A 97 26.18 4.38 -1.94
CA GLY A 97 26.90 3.58 -0.95
C GLY A 97 27.45 2.28 -1.55
N VAL A 98 28.45 1.71 -0.90
CA VAL A 98 29.10 0.46 -1.32
C VAL A 98 28.69 -0.65 -0.34
N PRO A 99 28.05 -1.74 -0.81
CA PRO A 99 27.64 -2.83 0.07
C PRO A 99 28.87 -3.56 0.65
N PRO A 100 28.74 -4.16 1.84
CA PRO A 100 29.83 -4.93 2.44
C PRO A 100 30.26 -6.09 1.53
N GLY A 101 31.56 -6.18 1.23
CA GLY A 101 32.11 -7.18 0.30
C GLY A 101 31.94 -6.84 -1.18
N GLY A 102 31.37 -5.67 -1.52
CA GLY A 102 31.30 -5.15 -2.88
C GLY A 102 32.33 -4.07 -3.18
N ASP A 103 32.52 -3.80 -4.48
CA ASP A 103 33.42 -2.76 -5.01
C ASP A 103 32.66 -1.62 -5.73
N LYS A 104 31.39 -1.83 -6.07
CA LYS A 104 30.56 -0.88 -6.82
C LYS A 104 29.68 -0.07 -5.88
N ALA A 105 29.66 1.24 -6.12
CA ALA A 105 28.72 2.14 -5.48
C ALA A 105 27.35 2.10 -6.17
N TYR A 106 26.30 1.94 -5.38
CA TYR A 106 24.91 1.93 -5.81
C TYR A 106 24.15 3.08 -5.16
N ARG A 107 23.20 3.63 -5.91
CA ARG A 107 22.14 4.53 -5.41
C ARG A 107 20.83 3.74 -5.46
N ALA A 108 19.97 3.93 -4.46
CA ALA A 108 18.69 3.23 -4.40
C ALA A 108 17.52 4.19 -4.15
N THR A 109 16.37 3.82 -4.71
CA THR A 109 15.08 4.40 -4.38
C THR A 109 14.15 3.27 -4.02
N VAL A 110 13.66 3.30 -2.78
CA VAL A 110 12.71 2.33 -2.25
C VAL A 110 11.32 2.94 -2.30
N TYR A 111 10.36 2.17 -2.79
CA TYR A 111 8.96 2.55 -2.83
C TYR A 111 8.10 1.45 -2.20
N VAL A 112 7.26 1.84 -1.25
CA VAL A 112 6.33 0.95 -0.55
C VAL A 112 4.90 1.42 -0.82
N SER A 113 4.13 0.62 -1.54
CA SER A 113 2.84 1.05 -2.09
C SER A 113 1.62 0.79 -1.20
N GLU A 114 1.72 -0.19 -0.30
CA GLU A 114 0.60 -0.74 0.46
C GLU A 114 1.01 -1.07 1.91
N PRO A 115 0.05 -1.22 2.83
CA PRO A 115 0.32 -1.62 4.21
C PRO A 115 0.48 -3.14 4.37
N ALA A 116 0.25 -3.93 3.33
CA ALA A 116 0.37 -5.39 3.39
C ALA A 116 1.84 -5.84 3.38
N LEU A 117 2.14 -6.99 4.02
CA LEU A 117 3.46 -7.61 4.00
C LEU A 117 3.56 -8.64 2.86
N ASP A 118 3.61 -8.17 1.62
CA ASP A 118 3.69 -9.00 0.40
C ASP A 118 4.73 -8.46 -0.59
N ALA A 119 5.20 -9.31 -1.51
CA ALA A 119 6.23 -8.98 -2.50
C ALA A 119 5.79 -7.92 -3.53
N ARG A 120 4.48 -7.78 -3.76
CA ARG A 120 3.96 -6.75 -4.67
C ARG A 120 4.04 -5.33 -4.10
N THR A 121 4.15 -5.22 -2.78
CA THR A 121 4.07 -3.97 -2.03
C THR A 121 5.38 -3.18 -2.04
N LEU A 122 6.50 -3.85 -2.32
CA LEU A 122 7.84 -3.26 -2.34
C LEU A 122 8.37 -3.18 -3.79
N ARG A 123 8.94 -2.04 -4.14
CA ARG A 123 9.75 -1.88 -5.36
C ARG A 123 11.05 -1.18 -5.00
N VAL A 124 12.16 -1.71 -5.52
CA VAL A 124 13.48 -1.09 -5.33
C VAL A 124 14.11 -0.79 -6.67
N ALA A 125 14.31 0.49 -6.96
CA ALA A 125 15.07 0.93 -8.11
C ALA A 125 16.52 1.16 -7.70
N VAL A 126 17.47 0.53 -8.39
CA VAL A 126 18.89 0.63 -8.07
C VAL A 126 19.67 1.04 -9.31
N ALA A 127 20.60 1.97 -9.14
CA ALA A 127 21.49 2.43 -10.19
C ALA A 127 22.94 2.49 -9.70
N THR A 128 23.87 2.20 -10.61
CA THR A 128 25.30 2.46 -10.45
C THR A 128 25.65 3.79 -11.12
N ARG A 129 26.88 4.25 -10.95
CA ARG A 129 27.40 5.40 -11.71
C ARG A 129 27.39 5.21 -13.23
N ALA A 130 27.36 3.96 -13.69
CA ALA A 130 27.33 3.61 -15.11
C ALA A 130 25.90 3.45 -15.68
N GLY A 131 24.87 3.54 -14.84
CA GLY A 131 23.47 3.36 -15.25
C GLY A 131 22.70 2.38 -14.36
N ALA A 132 21.54 1.93 -14.82
CA ALA A 132 20.66 1.04 -14.07
C ALA A 132 21.35 -0.28 -13.67
N ALA A 133 21.08 -0.74 -12.45
CA ALA A 133 21.57 -2.04 -11.99
C ALA A 133 20.81 -3.19 -12.68
N SER A 134 21.35 -4.41 -12.56
CA SER A 134 20.71 -5.57 -13.15
C SER A 134 19.33 -5.85 -12.49
N PRO A 135 18.34 -6.36 -13.23
CA PRO A 135 17.07 -6.78 -12.65
C PRO A 135 17.20 -7.87 -11.58
N GLN A 136 18.25 -8.68 -11.66
CA GLN A 136 18.55 -9.69 -10.64
C GLN A 136 18.91 -9.02 -9.31
N THR A 137 19.78 -8.01 -9.34
CA THR A 137 20.18 -7.24 -8.16
C THR A 137 18.98 -6.59 -7.48
N MET A 138 18.09 -5.98 -8.27
CA MET A 138 16.88 -5.34 -7.73
C MET A 138 15.98 -6.36 -7.02
N ARG A 139 15.73 -7.53 -7.63
CA ARG A 139 14.97 -8.62 -7.00
C ARG A 139 15.64 -9.15 -5.74
N THR A 140 16.94 -9.38 -5.75
CA THR A 140 17.67 -9.85 -4.57
C THR A 140 17.54 -8.88 -3.40
N LEU A 141 17.57 -7.57 -3.66
CA LEU A 141 17.37 -6.56 -2.63
C LEU A 141 15.92 -6.52 -2.13
N GLU A 142 14.93 -6.61 -3.03
CA GLU A 142 13.53 -6.75 -2.65
C GLU A 142 13.30 -7.96 -1.74
N ASP A 143 13.84 -9.13 -2.13
CA ASP A 143 13.74 -10.36 -1.35
C ASP A 143 14.44 -10.25 0.01
N ALA A 144 15.62 -9.63 0.06
CA ALA A 144 16.36 -9.40 1.31
C ALA A 144 15.56 -8.53 2.28
N ILE A 145 14.97 -7.43 1.79
CA ILE A 145 14.13 -6.52 2.59
C ILE A 145 12.87 -7.25 3.08
N LEU A 146 12.18 -7.98 2.20
CA LEU A 146 10.97 -8.72 2.58
C LEU A 146 11.26 -9.84 3.58
N SER A 147 12.40 -10.52 3.42
CA SER A 147 12.86 -11.52 4.38
C SER A 147 13.10 -10.90 5.74
N ARG A 148 13.85 -9.78 5.79
CA ARG A 148 14.10 -9.05 7.04
C ARG A 148 12.82 -8.51 7.68
N ALA A 149 11.88 -8.01 6.88
CA ALA A 149 10.60 -7.53 7.38
C ALA A 149 9.76 -8.63 8.05
N ARG A 150 9.80 -9.86 7.52
CA ARG A 150 9.14 -11.02 8.16
C ARG A 150 9.78 -11.35 9.51
N GLN A 151 11.12 -11.31 9.59
CA GLN A 151 11.83 -11.49 10.86
C GLN A 151 11.43 -10.44 11.90
N LEU A 152 11.37 -9.16 11.50
CA LEU A 152 10.94 -8.07 12.40
C LEU A 152 9.51 -8.29 12.90
N ARG A 153 8.60 -8.76 12.04
CA ARG A 153 7.23 -9.12 12.45
C ARG A 153 7.19 -10.29 13.42
N GLU A 154 8.02 -11.31 13.21
CA GLU A 154 8.12 -12.45 14.11
C GLU A 154 8.68 -12.05 15.48
N LEU A 155 9.69 -11.17 15.51
CA LEU A 155 10.26 -10.64 16.75
C LEU A 155 9.26 -9.81 17.55
N ASP A 156 8.46 -8.99 16.87
CA ASP A 156 7.45 -8.14 17.49
C ASP A 156 6.31 -8.96 18.12
N GLY A 157 5.91 -10.07 17.47
CA GLY A 157 4.86 -10.96 17.99
C GLY A 157 5.30 -11.87 19.16
N GLN A 158 6.56 -11.80 19.59
CA GLN A 158 7.06 -12.56 20.75
C GLN A 158 6.91 -11.81 22.08
N PHE A 159 6.53 -10.53 22.04
CA PHE A 159 6.33 -9.67 23.22
C PHE A 159 4.87 -9.23 23.33
#